data_AF-A0A643CFG6-F1
#
_entry.id   AF-A0A643CFG6-F1
#
_cell.length_a   1.000
_cell.length_b   1.000
_cell.length_c   1.000
_cell.angle_alpha   90.00
_cell.angle_beta   90.00
_cell.angle_gamma   90.00
#
_symmetry.space_group_name_H-M   'P 1'
#
loop_
_entity.id
_entity.type
_entity.pdbx_description
1 polymer ?
#
loop_
_entity_poly.entity_id
_entity_poly.type
_entity_poly.pdbx_seq_one_letter_code
_entity_poly.pdbx_strand_id
1 'polypeptide(L)'
;RRRRDTGGRGDASGLKRNSERKTPEGRASPAPGSGHPEGPGTHLEMFQSVSVDVILMILILHKNSLDRAQAAKNKGNKYFKAGKYEQAIQCYTEAISLCPTEKNVDLSTFYQNRAAAFEQLQKWKEVAQDCTKAVELNPKYVKALFRRAKAHEKLDNKKECLEDVTAVCILEGFQNQQSMLLADKVLKLLGKEKAKEKYKNREPLMPSPQFIKSYFSSFTDDIISQPMLKGEKSDEDKDKEGEALEVKENSGYLKAKQYMEEENYDKIISECSKEIDAQGKYMAEALLLRATFYLLIGNANAAKPDLDKVISLKEANVKLRANALIKRGSMYMQQQQPLLSTQDFNVAADIDPQNADVYHHRGQLKILLDQVEEAVADFDECIRLRPESALAQAQKCFALYRQAYTGNNSSQIQAAMKGFEDVIKKFPRCAEGYALYAQ
;
A
#
# COMPACT_ATOMS: atom_id res chain seq x y z
N ARG A 1 -18.14 -41.06 -44.47
CA ARG A 1 -18.20 -42.49 -44.06
C ARG A 1 -18.14 -42.48 -42.52
N ARG A 2 -19.10 -43.02 -41.74
CA ARG A 2 -19.30 -44.45 -41.37
C ARG A 2 -17.97 -45.09 -40.89
N ARG A 3 -17.80 -45.72 -39.71
CA ARG A 3 -18.59 -45.91 -38.45
C ARG A 3 -17.56 -46.22 -37.29
N ARG A 4 -17.78 -46.76 -36.06
CA ARG A 4 -18.88 -47.46 -35.36
C ARG A 4 -18.84 -47.32 -33.82
N ASP A 5 -20.02 -47.39 -33.20
CA ASP A 5 -20.47 -47.97 -31.89
C ASP A 5 -19.56 -49.06 -31.24
N THR A 6 -19.66 -49.42 -29.94
CA THR A 6 -20.74 -49.36 -28.90
C THR A 6 -20.19 -48.99 -27.48
N GLY A 7 -20.99 -48.79 -26.40
CA GLY A 7 -22.43 -48.53 -26.34
C GLY A 7 -23.29 -48.93 -25.09
N GLY A 8 -22.80 -49.04 -23.84
CA GLY A 8 -23.69 -49.29 -22.66
C GLY A 8 -23.02 -49.27 -21.27
N ARG A 9 -23.70 -49.46 -20.12
CA ARG A 9 -25.10 -49.17 -19.68
C ARG A 9 -25.29 -49.57 -18.19
N GLY A 10 -26.18 -48.90 -17.44
CA GLY A 10 -26.65 -49.28 -16.08
C GLY A 10 -26.00 -48.49 -14.91
N ASP A 11 -26.70 -48.18 -13.81
CA ASP A 11 -28.16 -48.29 -13.57
C ASP A 11 -28.73 -47.34 -12.47
N ALA A 12 -30.06 -47.39 -12.26
CA ALA A 12 -30.91 -46.50 -11.44
C ALA A 12 -30.56 -46.42 -9.91
N SER A 13 -30.98 -45.39 -9.15
CA SER A 13 -32.36 -45.00 -8.76
C SER A 13 -32.34 -43.63 -8.04
N GLY A 14 -33.39 -42.81 -7.84
CA GLY A 14 -34.74 -43.00 -7.27
C GLY A 14 -34.84 -42.13 -5.99
N LEU A 15 -35.88 -41.35 -5.63
CA LEU A 15 -37.24 -41.16 -6.16
C LEU A 15 -37.69 -39.67 -6.15
N LYS A 16 -38.82 -39.37 -6.82
CA LYS A 16 -39.67 -38.16 -6.64
C LYS A 16 -41.05 -38.56 -6.11
N ARG A 17 -41.75 -37.68 -5.37
CA ARG A 17 -43.20 -37.29 -5.47
C ARG A 17 -43.63 -36.46 -4.23
N ASN A 18 -44.30 -35.30 -4.38
CA ASN A 18 -45.74 -35.02 -4.60
C ASN A 18 -46.65 -35.31 -3.37
N SER A 19 -47.77 -34.61 -3.11
CA SER A 19 -48.28 -33.27 -3.49
C SER A 19 -49.69 -33.04 -2.88
N GLU A 20 -50.02 -31.82 -2.43
CA GLU A 20 -51.37 -31.38 -1.95
C GLU A 20 -51.88 -32.10 -0.66
N ARG A 21 -52.98 -31.73 0.04
CA ARG A 21 -54.09 -30.78 -0.20
C ARG A 21 -54.80 -30.38 1.15
N LYS A 22 -55.64 -29.31 1.12
CA LYS A 22 -56.80 -28.97 2.01
C LYS A 22 -56.61 -28.25 3.38
N THR A 23 -57.49 -27.25 3.58
CA THR A 23 -58.02 -26.60 4.80
C THR A 23 -59.39 -27.25 5.20
N PRO A 24 -60.18 -26.94 6.28
CA PRO A 24 -60.68 -25.59 6.68
C PRO A 24 -61.18 -25.32 8.16
N GLU A 25 -61.78 -24.12 8.35
CA GLU A 25 -62.93 -23.75 9.24
C GLU A 25 -62.80 -23.23 10.72
N GLY A 26 -63.73 -22.30 11.08
CA GLY A 26 -64.00 -21.69 12.41
C GLY A 26 -63.84 -20.16 12.47
N ARG A 27 -64.83 -19.29 12.15
CA ARG A 27 -66.01 -18.76 12.94
C ARG A 27 -65.63 -17.88 14.16
N ALA A 28 -66.29 -16.75 14.50
CA ALA A 28 -67.53 -16.06 14.05
C ALA A 28 -67.40 -14.50 14.30
N SER A 29 -67.91 -13.54 13.49
CA SER A 29 -69.31 -13.01 13.33
C SER A 29 -69.76 -11.96 14.39
N PRO A 30 -70.80 -11.13 14.18
CA PRO A 30 -71.25 -10.40 12.96
C PRO A 30 -71.81 -8.96 13.21
N ALA A 31 -72.09 -8.20 12.13
CA ALA A 31 -73.14 -7.16 12.08
C ALA A 31 -73.60 -6.92 10.60
N PRO A 32 -74.91 -6.69 10.30
CA PRO A 32 -75.41 -6.65 8.92
C PRO A 32 -75.89 -5.27 8.42
N GLY A 33 -75.96 -5.11 7.09
CA GLY A 33 -76.66 -4.02 6.40
C GLY A 33 -76.78 -4.32 4.89
N SER A 34 -78.01 -4.41 4.36
CA SER A 34 -78.30 -4.90 3.00
C SER A 34 -78.91 -3.81 2.10
N GLY A 35 -78.49 -3.70 0.85
CA GLY A 35 -79.15 -2.81 -0.14
C GLY A 35 -78.49 -2.76 -1.52
N HIS A 36 -79.10 -3.44 -2.49
CA HIS A 36 -78.91 -3.36 -3.95
C HIS A 36 -80.23 -3.82 -4.60
N PRO A 37 -80.53 -3.53 -5.88
CA PRO A 37 -79.74 -2.81 -6.89
C PRO A 37 -80.46 -1.59 -7.50
N GLU A 38 -79.82 -0.88 -8.44
CA GLU A 38 -80.30 -0.54 -9.80
C GLU A 38 -79.39 0.51 -10.47
N GLY A 39 -79.49 0.65 -11.80
CA GLY A 39 -78.74 1.62 -12.62
C GLY A 39 -79.57 2.02 -13.84
N PRO A 40 -78.99 2.52 -14.96
CA PRO A 40 -77.58 2.81 -15.22
C PRO A 40 -77.33 4.32 -15.52
N GLY A 41 -76.09 4.79 -15.32
CA GLY A 41 -75.67 6.16 -15.66
C GLY A 41 -74.37 6.17 -16.47
N THR A 42 -74.45 6.48 -17.77
CA THR A 42 -73.28 6.57 -18.64
C THR A 42 -72.50 7.87 -18.39
N HIS A 43 -71.26 7.76 -17.94
CA HIS A 43 -70.24 8.79 -18.19
C HIS A 43 -68.90 8.15 -18.55
N LEU A 44 -68.79 7.81 -19.83
CA LEU A 44 -67.51 7.73 -20.51
C LEU A 44 -66.95 9.16 -20.67
N GLU A 45 -65.63 9.27 -20.82
CA GLU A 45 -64.90 10.48 -21.23
C GLU A 45 -65.08 11.76 -20.39
N MET A 46 -64.18 11.95 -19.42
CA MET A 46 -63.61 13.28 -19.13
C MET A 46 -62.08 13.21 -19.02
N PHE A 47 -61.43 12.61 -20.04
CA PHE A 47 -60.11 13.09 -20.42
C PHE A 47 -60.32 14.48 -21.03
N GLN A 48 -60.07 15.54 -20.26
CA GLN A 48 -59.93 16.87 -20.84
C GLN A 48 -58.76 16.82 -21.83
N SER A 49 -59.06 16.93 -23.13
CA SER A 49 -58.06 17.20 -24.13
C SER A 49 -57.50 18.60 -23.85
N VAL A 50 -56.35 18.66 -23.20
CA VAL A 50 -55.55 19.89 -23.12
C VAL A 50 -55.29 20.29 -24.58
N SER A 51 -55.90 21.39 -25.04
CA SER A 51 -55.83 21.74 -26.47
C SER A 51 -54.39 21.75 -26.94
N VAL A 52 -54.17 21.37 -28.20
CA VAL A 52 -52.85 21.46 -28.84
C VAL A 52 -52.29 22.88 -28.67
N ASP A 53 -53.13 23.91 -28.69
CA ASP A 53 -52.76 25.31 -28.43
C ASP A 53 -52.28 25.57 -27.00
N VAL A 54 -52.88 24.92 -25.99
CA VAL A 54 -52.49 25.05 -24.58
C VAL A 54 -51.18 24.30 -24.34
N ILE A 55 -51.01 23.11 -24.91
CA ILE A 55 -49.73 22.38 -24.89
C ILE A 55 -48.65 23.21 -25.60
N LEU A 56 -48.96 23.78 -26.77
CA LEU A 56 -48.06 24.62 -27.56
C LEU A 56 -47.68 25.91 -26.81
N MET A 57 -48.64 26.60 -26.18
CA MET A 57 -48.40 27.78 -25.35
C MET A 57 -47.52 27.46 -24.13
N ILE A 58 -47.78 26.34 -23.45
CA ILE A 58 -46.95 25.86 -22.34
C ILE A 58 -45.53 25.55 -22.83
N LEU A 59 -45.36 24.90 -23.98
CA LEU A 59 -44.04 24.64 -24.58
C LEU A 59 -43.31 25.93 -25.01
N ILE A 60 -44.03 26.91 -25.55
CA ILE A 60 -43.49 28.24 -25.89
C ILE A 60 -43.00 28.97 -24.64
N LEU A 61 -43.77 28.94 -23.54
CA LEU A 61 -43.38 29.57 -22.27
C LEU A 61 -42.16 28.91 -21.64
N HIS A 62 -42.11 27.57 -21.57
CA HIS A 62 -40.93 26.83 -21.08
C HIS A 62 -39.68 27.12 -21.92
N LYS A 63 -39.81 27.16 -23.26
CA LYS A 63 -38.73 27.50 -24.18
C LYS A 63 -38.21 28.93 -23.94
N ASN A 64 -39.12 29.90 -23.85
CA ASN A 64 -38.79 31.30 -23.57
C ASN A 64 -38.09 31.48 -22.21
N SER A 65 -38.47 30.69 -21.18
CA SER A 65 -37.79 30.70 -19.88
C SER A 65 -36.37 30.12 -19.96
N LEU A 66 -36.19 28.99 -20.66
CA LEU A 66 -34.88 28.37 -20.88
C LEU A 66 -33.94 29.29 -21.68
N ASP A 67 -34.44 29.94 -22.73
CA ASP A 67 -33.68 30.90 -23.54
C ASP A 67 -33.20 32.10 -22.69
N ARG A 68 -34.03 32.59 -21.75
CA ARG A 68 -33.64 33.63 -20.78
C ARG A 68 -32.60 33.14 -19.77
N ALA A 69 -32.77 31.94 -19.22
CA ALA A 69 -31.79 31.33 -18.31
C ALA A 69 -30.42 31.14 -19.00
N GLN A 70 -30.44 30.72 -20.27
CA GLN A 70 -29.26 30.59 -21.12
C GLN A 70 -28.64 31.97 -21.47
N ALA A 71 -29.44 33.02 -21.64
CA ALA A 71 -28.93 34.39 -21.75
C ALA A 71 -28.23 34.85 -20.44
N ALA A 72 -28.84 34.60 -19.28
CA ALA A 72 -28.28 34.92 -17.97
C ALA A 72 -26.98 34.15 -17.67
N LYS A 73 -26.90 32.86 -18.02
CA LYS A 73 -25.65 32.07 -18.02
C LYS A 73 -24.57 32.73 -18.88
N ASN A 74 -24.89 33.19 -20.08
CA ASN A 74 -23.92 33.81 -20.99
C ASN A 74 -23.46 35.20 -20.50
N LYS A 75 -24.34 35.95 -19.83
CA LYS A 75 -24.03 37.19 -19.08
C LYS A 75 -23.07 36.91 -17.91
N GLY A 76 -23.32 35.84 -17.13
CA GLY A 76 -22.42 35.35 -16.09
C GLY A 76 -21.05 34.93 -16.62
N ASN A 77 -21.00 34.20 -17.73
CA ASN A 77 -19.75 33.80 -18.41
C ASN A 77 -18.90 35.02 -18.83
N LYS A 78 -19.52 36.13 -19.24
CA LYS A 78 -18.80 37.38 -19.56
C LYS A 78 -18.18 38.00 -18.31
N TYR A 79 -18.93 38.10 -17.21
CA TYR A 79 -18.40 38.62 -15.94
C TYR A 79 -17.29 37.74 -15.35
N PHE A 80 -17.45 36.40 -15.42
CA PHE A 80 -16.43 35.45 -14.98
C PHE A 80 -15.12 35.61 -15.76
N LYS A 81 -15.17 35.73 -17.09
CA LYS A 81 -13.99 36.02 -17.93
C LYS A 81 -13.37 37.39 -17.65
N ALA A 82 -14.14 38.35 -17.15
CA ALA A 82 -13.68 39.67 -16.74
C ALA A 82 -13.23 39.75 -15.26
N GLY A 83 -13.12 38.62 -14.56
CA GLY A 83 -12.71 38.55 -13.14
C GLY A 83 -13.74 39.07 -12.14
N LYS A 84 -14.96 39.42 -12.56
CA LYS A 84 -16.01 40.01 -11.71
C LYS A 84 -16.92 38.92 -11.13
N TYR A 85 -16.37 38.12 -10.22
CA TYR A 85 -16.98 36.87 -9.80
C TYR A 85 -18.32 37.04 -9.06
N GLU A 86 -18.50 38.10 -8.27
CA GLU A 86 -19.77 38.43 -7.60
C GLU A 86 -20.88 38.70 -8.61
N GLN A 87 -20.58 39.47 -9.66
CA GLN A 87 -21.52 39.77 -10.75
C GLN A 87 -21.82 38.51 -11.57
N ALA A 88 -20.84 37.62 -11.73
CA ALA A 88 -21.06 36.31 -12.33
C ALA A 88 -22.00 35.43 -11.48
N ILE A 89 -21.79 35.37 -10.15
CA ILE A 89 -22.63 34.62 -9.20
C ILE A 89 -24.08 35.11 -9.22
N GLN A 90 -24.29 36.43 -9.29
CA GLN A 90 -25.63 37.03 -9.47
C GLN A 90 -26.28 36.53 -10.77
N CYS A 91 -25.58 36.62 -11.91
CA CYS A 91 -26.11 36.19 -13.22
C CYS A 91 -26.32 34.68 -13.34
N TYR A 92 -25.51 33.85 -12.66
CA TYR A 92 -25.77 32.40 -12.58
C TYR A 92 -26.93 32.07 -11.64
N THR A 93 -27.16 32.87 -10.59
CA THR A 93 -28.33 32.70 -9.71
C THR A 93 -29.62 33.12 -10.42
N GLU A 94 -29.58 34.20 -11.20
CA GLU A 94 -30.63 34.60 -12.16
C GLU A 94 -30.92 33.44 -13.14
N ALA A 95 -29.89 32.83 -13.73
CA ALA A 95 -30.04 31.66 -14.61
C ALA A 95 -30.68 30.44 -13.91
N ILE A 96 -30.28 30.13 -12.66
CA ILE A 96 -30.88 29.05 -11.86
C ILE A 96 -32.37 29.35 -11.58
N SER A 97 -32.73 30.59 -11.23
CA SER A 97 -34.14 30.96 -10.94
C SER A 97 -35.05 30.99 -12.17
N LEU A 98 -34.50 31.15 -13.38
CA LEU A 98 -35.24 31.18 -14.64
C LEU A 98 -35.29 29.81 -15.34
N CYS A 99 -34.52 28.84 -14.86
CA CYS A 99 -34.44 27.51 -15.44
C CYS A 99 -35.68 26.68 -15.07
N PRO A 100 -36.40 26.12 -16.05
CA PRO A 100 -37.41 25.10 -15.76
C PRO A 100 -36.79 23.89 -15.05
N THR A 101 -37.49 23.35 -14.04
CA THR A 101 -36.94 22.32 -13.14
C THR A 101 -36.78 20.96 -13.80
N GLU A 102 -37.46 20.70 -14.92
CA GLU A 102 -37.29 19.47 -15.72
C GLU A 102 -36.03 19.48 -16.60
N LYS A 103 -35.28 20.59 -16.66
CA LYS A 103 -34.03 20.73 -17.43
C LYS A 103 -32.78 20.43 -16.59
N ASN A 104 -32.75 19.24 -15.99
CA ASN A 104 -31.67 18.78 -15.09
C ASN A 104 -30.25 19.03 -15.63
N VAL A 105 -30.02 18.81 -16.92
CA VAL A 105 -28.69 18.97 -17.56
C VAL A 105 -28.25 20.43 -17.57
N ASP A 106 -29.11 21.35 -18.03
CA ASP A 106 -28.82 22.78 -18.05
C ASP A 106 -28.70 23.34 -16.63
N LEU A 107 -29.61 22.96 -15.74
CA LEU A 107 -29.58 23.36 -14.33
C LEU A 107 -28.29 22.90 -13.62
N SER A 108 -27.85 21.65 -13.84
CA SER A 108 -26.56 21.14 -13.32
C SER A 108 -25.36 21.95 -13.84
N THR A 109 -25.45 22.44 -15.09
CA THR A 109 -24.43 23.29 -15.70
C THR A 109 -24.42 24.68 -15.06
N PHE A 110 -25.58 25.24 -14.71
CA PHE A 110 -25.67 26.56 -14.07
C PHE A 110 -25.12 26.52 -12.64
N TYR A 111 -25.47 25.49 -11.86
CA TYR A 111 -24.88 25.23 -10.53
C TYR A 111 -23.35 25.07 -10.61
N GLN A 112 -22.82 24.26 -11.52
CA GLN A 112 -21.36 24.09 -11.66
C GLN A 112 -20.68 25.42 -12.03
N ASN A 113 -21.28 26.25 -12.90
CA ASN A 113 -20.70 27.55 -13.26
C ASN A 113 -20.70 28.53 -12.08
N ARG A 114 -21.72 28.50 -11.21
CA ARG A 114 -21.73 29.29 -9.97
C ARG A 114 -20.68 28.80 -8.96
N ALA A 115 -20.54 27.48 -8.79
CA ALA A 115 -19.44 26.88 -8.03
C ALA A 115 -18.05 27.29 -8.56
N ALA A 116 -17.88 27.44 -9.88
CA ALA A 116 -16.62 27.88 -10.46
C ALA A 116 -16.25 29.31 -10.04
N ALA A 117 -17.23 30.21 -9.90
CA ALA A 117 -17.02 31.56 -9.39
C ALA A 117 -16.74 31.58 -7.87
N PHE A 118 -17.46 30.76 -7.08
CA PHE A 118 -17.14 30.59 -5.65
C PHE A 118 -15.73 30.03 -5.42
N GLU A 119 -15.20 29.19 -6.30
CA GLU A 119 -13.81 28.69 -6.22
C GLU A 119 -12.78 29.83 -6.40
N GLN A 120 -13.04 30.80 -7.28
CA GLN A 120 -12.13 31.95 -7.44
C GLN A 120 -12.16 32.88 -6.20
N LEU A 121 -13.30 32.91 -5.50
CA LEU A 121 -13.46 33.62 -4.22
C LEU A 121 -13.07 32.78 -2.99
N GLN A 122 -12.51 31.58 -3.20
CA GLN A 122 -12.09 30.64 -2.14
C GLN A 122 -13.22 30.26 -1.16
N LYS A 123 -14.48 30.33 -1.60
CA LYS A 123 -15.69 30.04 -0.81
C LYS A 123 -16.02 28.55 -0.83
N TRP A 124 -15.13 27.75 -0.24
CA TRP A 124 -15.11 26.28 -0.41
C TRP A 124 -16.39 25.55 0.03
N LYS A 125 -17.12 26.07 1.02
CA LYS A 125 -18.40 25.48 1.47
C LYS A 125 -19.48 25.66 0.40
N GLU A 126 -19.58 26.86 -0.16
CA GLU A 126 -20.50 27.22 -1.23
C GLU A 126 -20.16 26.47 -2.55
N VAL A 127 -18.85 26.29 -2.85
CA VAL A 127 -18.41 25.42 -3.96
C VAL A 127 -18.93 23.99 -3.78
N ALA A 128 -18.76 23.39 -2.59
CA ALA A 128 -19.18 22.02 -2.31
C ALA A 128 -20.71 21.84 -2.37
N GLN A 129 -21.47 22.84 -1.91
CA GLN A 129 -22.94 22.84 -1.99
C GLN A 129 -23.43 22.91 -3.44
N ASP A 130 -22.95 23.89 -4.23
CA ASP A 130 -23.35 24.02 -5.64
C ASP A 130 -22.91 22.82 -6.48
N CYS A 131 -21.71 22.27 -6.25
CA CYS A 131 -21.28 21.06 -6.94
C CYS A 131 -22.12 19.85 -6.53
N THR A 132 -22.57 19.75 -5.28
CA THR A 132 -23.49 18.69 -4.84
C THR A 132 -24.84 18.81 -5.55
N LYS A 133 -25.41 20.01 -5.68
CA LYS A 133 -26.64 20.22 -6.47
C LYS A 133 -26.45 19.89 -7.95
N ALA A 134 -25.29 20.19 -8.53
CA ALA A 134 -24.97 19.77 -9.89
C ALA A 134 -24.85 18.23 -10.05
N VAL A 135 -24.33 17.52 -9.05
CA VAL A 135 -24.18 16.05 -9.04
C VAL A 135 -25.51 15.33 -8.75
N GLU A 136 -26.37 15.88 -7.90
CA GLU A 136 -27.75 15.38 -7.69
C GLU A 136 -28.55 15.37 -9.01
N LEU A 137 -28.41 16.43 -9.81
CA LEU A 137 -29.08 16.58 -11.10
C LEU A 137 -28.41 15.80 -12.24
N ASN A 138 -27.10 15.57 -12.16
CA ASN A 138 -26.32 14.83 -13.15
C ASN A 138 -25.18 14.02 -12.48
N PRO A 139 -25.45 12.78 -12.03
CA PRO A 139 -24.49 11.98 -11.27
C PRO A 139 -23.20 11.62 -11.99
N LYS A 140 -23.15 11.75 -13.33
CA LYS A 140 -21.94 11.49 -14.15
C LYS A 140 -21.17 12.77 -14.48
N TYR A 141 -21.49 13.92 -13.87
CA TYR A 141 -20.88 15.19 -14.25
C TYR A 141 -19.47 15.37 -13.65
N VAL A 142 -18.47 14.84 -14.35
CA VAL A 142 -17.03 14.88 -14.00
C VAL A 142 -16.56 16.26 -13.52
N LYS A 143 -16.96 17.36 -14.19
CA LYS A 143 -16.54 18.73 -13.81
C LYS A 143 -17.13 19.22 -12.48
N ALA A 144 -18.28 18.69 -12.06
CA ALA A 144 -18.85 18.99 -10.75
C ALA A 144 -18.21 18.10 -9.67
N LEU A 145 -18.07 16.79 -9.92
CA LEU A 145 -17.39 15.84 -9.02
C LEU A 145 -15.95 16.29 -8.72
N PHE A 146 -15.13 16.58 -9.75
CA PHE A 146 -13.75 17.00 -9.54
C PHE A 146 -13.63 18.37 -8.85
N ARG A 147 -14.61 19.28 -9.05
CA ARG A 147 -14.64 20.55 -8.33
C ARG A 147 -15.05 20.37 -6.86
N ARG A 148 -15.97 19.44 -6.58
CA ARG A 148 -16.34 19.05 -5.22
C ARG A 148 -15.19 18.35 -4.49
N ALA A 149 -14.46 17.46 -5.15
CA ALA A 149 -13.24 16.85 -4.62
C ALA A 149 -12.23 17.91 -4.16
N LYS A 150 -11.90 18.90 -5.01
CA LYS A 150 -11.02 20.01 -4.64
C LYS A 150 -11.57 20.85 -3.48
N ALA A 151 -12.88 21.09 -3.41
CA ALA A 151 -13.48 21.79 -2.28
C ALA A 151 -13.38 20.98 -0.98
N HIS A 152 -13.56 19.66 -1.04
CA HIS A 152 -13.36 18.76 0.10
C HIS A 152 -11.88 18.70 0.53
N GLU A 153 -10.91 18.69 -0.39
CA GLU A 153 -9.48 18.83 -0.09
C GLU A 153 -9.20 20.10 0.74
N LYS A 154 -9.82 21.24 0.37
CA LYS A 154 -9.64 22.53 1.04
C LYS A 154 -10.41 22.68 2.36
N LEU A 155 -11.35 21.77 2.63
CA LEU A 155 -12.08 21.67 3.90
C LEU A 155 -11.52 20.57 4.83
N ASP A 156 -10.45 19.89 4.42
CA ASP A 156 -9.86 18.69 5.05
C ASP A 156 -10.79 17.46 5.12
N ASN A 157 -11.89 17.47 4.35
CA ASN A 157 -12.81 16.36 4.12
C ASN A 157 -12.16 15.28 3.22
N LYS A 158 -11.07 14.68 3.70
CA LYS A 158 -10.21 13.76 2.93
C LYS A 158 -10.96 12.52 2.41
N LYS A 159 -11.93 11.99 3.17
CA LYS A 159 -12.70 10.80 2.80
C LYS A 159 -13.65 11.08 1.63
N GLU A 160 -14.41 12.17 1.71
CA GLU A 160 -15.36 12.62 0.69
C GLU A 160 -14.62 13.06 -0.58
N CYS A 161 -13.45 13.70 -0.41
CA CYS A 161 -12.52 13.99 -1.51
C CYS A 161 -12.05 12.72 -2.24
N LEU A 162 -11.72 11.66 -1.49
CA LEU A 162 -11.31 10.38 -2.07
C LEU A 162 -12.45 9.70 -2.83
N GLU A 163 -13.66 9.73 -2.30
CA GLU A 163 -14.85 9.15 -2.93
C GLU A 163 -15.19 9.87 -4.25
N ASP A 164 -15.20 11.21 -4.26
CA ASP A 164 -15.41 11.99 -5.48
C ASP A 164 -14.31 11.78 -6.52
N VAL A 165 -13.03 11.83 -6.13
CA VAL A 165 -11.92 11.68 -7.10
C VAL A 165 -11.82 10.26 -7.63
N THR A 166 -12.21 9.24 -6.85
CA THR A 166 -12.31 7.86 -7.34
C THR A 166 -13.40 7.74 -8.42
N ALA A 167 -14.57 8.35 -8.20
CA ALA A 167 -15.63 8.40 -9.22
C ALA A 167 -15.18 9.15 -10.48
N VAL A 168 -14.43 10.24 -10.34
CA VAL A 168 -13.82 11.00 -11.46
C VAL A 168 -12.84 10.11 -12.24
N CYS A 169 -11.88 9.46 -11.59
CA CYS A 169 -10.89 8.61 -12.26
C CYS A 169 -11.56 7.44 -13.02
N ILE A 170 -12.61 6.85 -12.47
CA ILE A 170 -13.39 5.80 -13.16
C ILE A 170 -14.12 6.36 -14.39
N LEU A 171 -14.77 7.52 -14.27
CA LEU A 171 -15.50 8.17 -15.38
C LEU A 171 -14.58 8.70 -16.49
N GLU A 172 -13.35 9.10 -16.15
CA GLU A 172 -12.31 9.54 -17.10
C GLU A 172 -11.42 8.38 -17.59
N GLY A 173 -11.73 7.13 -17.24
CA GLY A 173 -10.96 5.95 -17.66
C GLY A 173 -9.49 5.99 -17.25
N PHE A 174 -9.18 6.65 -16.13
CA PHE A 174 -7.83 6.91 -15.60
C PHE A 174 -6.90 7.72 -16.53
N GLN A 175 -7.44 8.37 -17.57
CA GLN A 175 -6.66 9.13 -18.57
C GLN A 175 -6.18 10.49 -18.06
N ASN A 176 -6.91 11.11 -17.14
CA ASN A 176 -6.62 12.45 -16.64
C ASN A 176 -5.62 12.41 -15.46
N GLN A 177 -4.37 12.80 -15.74
CA GLN A 177 -3.31 12.87 -14.74
C GLN A 177 -3.64 13.80 -13.55
N GLN A 178 -4.44 14.85 -13.73
CA GLN A 178 -4.78 15.77 -12.63
C GLN A 178 -5.66 15.08 -11.57
N SER A 179 -6.60 14.25 -12.01
CA SER A 179 -7.46 13.43 -11.16
C SER A 179 -6.64 12.36 -10.44
N MET A 180 -5.73 11.70 -11.16
CA MET A 180 -4.81 10.69 -10.61
C MET A 180 -3.90 11.26 -9.51
N LEU A 181 -3.32 12.45 -9.72
CA LEU A 181 -2.44 13.10 -8.74
C LEU A 181 -3.20 13.53 -7.46
N LEU A 182 -4.46 13.97 -7.59
CA LEU A 182 -5.30 14.26 -6.42
C LEU A 182 -5.65 12.98 -5.65
N ALA A 183 -6.00 11.90 -6.35
CA ALA A 183 -6.28 10.59 -5.74
C ALA A 183 -5.06 10.05 -4.98
N ASP A 184 -3.89 10.01 -5.62
CA ASP A 184 -2.62 9.58 -5.02
C ASP A 184 -2.26 10.40 -3.76
N LYS A 185 -2.36 11.73 -3.84
CA LYS A 185 -2.10 12.62 -2.70
C LYS A 185 -3.01 12.32 -1.51
N VAL A 186 -4.32 12.20 -1.75
CA VAL A 186 -5.32 11.97 -0.69
C VAL A 186 -5.19 10.55 -0.10
N LEU A 187 -4.92 9.54 -0.93
CA LEU A 187 -4.59 8.18 -0.49
C LEU A 187 -3.33 8.16 0.40
N LYS A 188 -2.27 8.87 0.00
CA LYS A 188 -1.03 8.97 0.80
C LYS A 188 -1.24 9.66 2.15
N LEU A 189 -2.12 10.67 2.22
CA LEU A 189 -2.47 11.33 3.49
C LEU A 189 -3.29 10.42 4.41
N LEU A 190 -4.43 9.91 3.93
CA LEU A 190 -5.30 9.00 4.69
C LEU A 190 -4.56 7.71 5.10
N GLY A 191 -3.69 7.20 4.23
CA GLY A 191 -2.83 6.06 4.51
C GLY A 191 -1.84 6.35 5.64
N LYS A 192 -1.14 7.48 5.61
CA LYS A 192 -0.22 7.89 6.69
C LYS A 192 -0.94 8.16 8.01
N GLU A 193 -2.12 8.77 7.98
CA GLU A 193 -2.94 9.04 9.17
C GLU A 193 -3.36 7.72 9.85
N LYS A 194 -4.03 6.82 9.11
CA LYS A 194 -4.46 5.50 9.62
C LYS A 194 -3.29 4.60 10.01
N ALA A 195 -2.18 4.62 9.26
CA ALA A 195 -0.98 3.87 9.60
C ALA A 195 -0.36 4.38 10.91
N LYS A 196 -0.25 5.71 11.10
CA LYS A 196 0.29 6.31 12.34
C LYS A 196 -0.54 5.95 13.56
N GLU A 197 -1.86 5.90 13.44
CA GLU A 197 -2.74 5.45 14.52
C GLU A 197 -2.58 3.97 14.82
N LYS A 198 -2.67 3.09 13.81
CA LYS A 198 -2.52 1.65 14.00
C LYS A 198 -1.12 1.25 14.48
N TYR A 199 -0.08 1.97 14.08
CA TYR A 199 1.32 1.70 14.44
C TYR A 199 1.65 2.03 15.90
N LYS A 200 0.94 2.99 16.53
CA LYS A 200 1.04 3.25 17.98
C LYS A 200 0.55 2.07 18.80
N ASN A 201 -0.55 1.47 18.37
CA ASN A 201 -1.28 0.43 19.10
C ASN A 201 -1.00 -0.97 18.53
N ARG A 202 0.12 -1.15 17.81
CA ARG A 202 0.50 -2.45 17.26
C ARG A 202 1.14 -3.31 18.34
N GLU A 203 0.83 -4.60 18.33
CA GLU A 203 1.52 -5.57 19.18
C GLU A 203 2.90 -5.92 18.58
N PRO A 204 3.91 -6.22 19.44
CA PRO A 204 5.25 -6.62 19.02
C PRO A 204 5.26 -8.06 18.48
N LEU A 205 4.73 -8.27 17.27
CA LEU A 205 4.69 -9.58 16.63
C LEU A 205 6.07 -9.99 16.11
N MET A 206 6.53 -11.18 16.51
CA MET A 206 7.73 -11.82 15.97
C MET A 206 7.49 -12.30 14.53
N PRO A 207 8.40 -12.07 13.56
CA PRO A 207 8.29 -12.65 12.23
C PRO A 207 8.48 -14.18 12.24
N SER A 208 8.20 -14.84 11.11
CA SER A 208 8.27 -16.31 11.05
C SER A 208 9.70 -16.84 11.24
N PRO A 209 9.88 -18.05 11.82
CA PRO A 209 11.20 -18.67 11.98
C PRO A 209 11.99 -18.77 10.68
N GLN A 210 11.32 -19.07 9.56
CA GLN A 210 11.96 -19.10 8.24
C GLN A 210 12.47 -17.72 7.80
N PHE A 211 11.75 -16.63 8.10
CA PHE A 211 12.22 -15.27 7.82
C PHE A 211 13.42 -14.92 8.71
N ILE A 212 13.40 -15.28 9.99
CA ILE A 212 14.49 -15.03 10.94
C ILE A 212 15.76 -15.77 10.50
N LYS A 213 15.66 -17.06 10.16
CA LYS A 213 16.76 -17.86 9.59
C LYS A 213 17.30 -17.26 8.30
N SER A 214 16.41 -16.85 7.38
CA SER A 214 16.80 -16.21 6.12
C SER A 214 17.52 -14.87 6.35
N TYR A 215 17.06 -14.07 7.33
CA TYR A 215 17.68 -12.80 7.71
C TYR A 215 19.08 -13.01 8.28
N PHE A 216 19.27 -13.92 9.24
CA PHE A 216 20.60 -14.19 9.78
C PHE A 216 21.54 -14.82 8.73
N SER A 217 21.01 -15.55 7.74
CA SER A 217 21.83 -16.08 6.63
C SER A 217 22.41 -15.02 5.67
N SER A 218 21.96 -13.75 5.71
CA SER A 218 22.58 -12.66 4.97
C SER A 218 23.78 -12.01 5.68
N PHE A 219 24.03 -12.38 6.95
CA PHE A 219 25.18 -11.94 7.74
C PHE A 219 26.19 -13.09 7.86
N THR A 220 27.25 -13.00 7.08
CA THR A 220 28.22 -14.08 6.88
C THR A 220 29.54 -13.84 7.63
N ASP A 221 29.78 -12.61 8.09
CA ASP A 221 31.00 -12.14 8.76
C ASP A 221 30.68 -11.47 10.12
N ASP A 222 29.68 -12.04 10.80
CA ASP A 222 29.07 -11.55 12.03
C ASP A 222 29.22 -12.56 13.18
N ILE A 223 29.68 -12.08 14.33
CA ILE A 223 29.89 -12.86 15.56
C ILE A 223 28.56 -13.43 16.10
N ILE A 224 27.44 -12.73 15.89
CA ILE A 224 26.12 -13.19 16.35
C ILE A 224 25.62 -14.34 15.47
N SER A 225 25.80 -14.23 14.16
CA SER A 225 25.33 -15.21 13.17
C SER A 225 26.20 -16.47 13.12
N GLN A 226 27.48 -16.40 13.52
CA GLN A 226 28.36 -17.56 13.58
C GLN A 226 27.97 -18.54 14.71
N PRO A 227 28.11 -19.87 14.52
CA PRO A 227 27.89 -20.85 15.58
C PRO A 227 28.86 -20.68 16.75
N MET A 228 28.45 -21.15 17.94
CA MET A 228 29.33 -21.24 19.10
C MET A 228 30.56 -22.11 18.78
N LEU A 229 31.75 -21.50 18.75
CA LEU A 229 33.00 -22.26 18.87
C LEU A 229 33.00 -22.92 20.25
N LYS A 230 32.82 -24.25 20.29
CA LYS A 230 33.20 -25.04 21.47
C LYS A 230 34.69 -24.80 21.67
N GLY A 231 35.04 -24.30 22.85
CA GLY A 231 36.30 -23.59 23.08
C GLY A 231 37.54 -24.33 22.55
N GLU A 232 38.47 -23.57 21.99
CA GLU A 232 39.79 -24.07 21.61
C GLU A 232 40.40 -24.79 22.82
N LYS A 233 40.76 -26.06 22.65
CA LYS A 233 41.54 -26.75 23.68
C LYS A 233 42.91 -26.10 23.73
N SER A 234 43.22 -25.43 24.84
CA SER A 234 44.61 -25.26 25.26
C SER A 234 45.26 -26.64 25.34
N ASP A 235 46.41 -26.80 24.69
CA ASP A 235 47.02 -28.11 24.39
C ASP A 235 47.44 -28.96 25.61
N GLU A 236 47.29 -28.41 26.81
CA GLU A 236 47.63 -28.99 28.12
C GLU A 236 46.53 -29.91 28.70
N ASP A 237 45.25 -29.73 28.35
CA ASP A 237 44.13 -30.56 28.85
C ASP A 237 43.83 -31.77 27.93
N LYS A 238 44.81 -32.68 27.82
CA LYS A 238 44.68 -33.94 27.03
C LYS A 238 44.26 -35.17 27.84
N ASP A 239 44.49 -35.19 29.15
CA ASP A 239 44.35 -36.39 29.98
C ASP A 239 42.99 -36.48 30.73
N LYS A 240 41.93 -35.89 30.17
CA LYS A 240 40.55 -36.03 30.68
C LYS A 240 39.58 -36.43 29.58
N GLU A 241 39.36 -37.73 29.47
CA GLU A 241 38.25 -38.29 28.71
C GLU A 241 36.91 -38.04 29.43
N GLY A 242 35.82 -37.95 28.67
CA GLY A 242 34.51 -38.39 29.15
C GLY A 242 33.52 -37.36 29.73
N GLU A 243 33.92 -36.12 30.07
CA GLU A 243 32.96 -35.09 30.49
C GLU A 243 32.84 -33.93 29.49
N ALA A 244 31.62 -33.68 29.04
CA ALA A 244 31.28 -32.46 28.31
C ALA A 244 31.20 -31.30 29.32
N LEU A 245 32.22 -30.44 29.34
CA LEU A 245 32.24 -29.21 30.12
C LEU A 245 31.04 -28.33 29.77
N GLU A 246 30.00 -28.38 30.60
CA GLU A 246 28.91 -27.41 30.60
C GLU A 246 29.50 -26.01 30.78
N VAL A 247 29.25 -25.11 29.82
CA VAL A 247 29.67 -23.71 29.92
C VAL A 247 28.82 -23.02 30.98
N LYS A 248 29.26 -23.10 32.24
CA LYS A 248 28.62 -22.49 33.42
C LYS A 248 28.89 -20.97 33.55
N GLU A 249 29.30 -20.30 32.47
CA GLU A 249 29.17 -18.83 32.39
C GLU A 249 27.67 -18.49 32.36
N ASN A 250 27.16 -17.92 33.46
CA ASN A 250 25.76 -17.49 33.62
C ASN A 250 25.43 -16.21 32.80
N SER A 251 25.90 -16.14 31.55
CA SER A 251 25.69 -15.03 30.63
C SER A 251 24.28 -15.03 30.05
N GLY A 252 23.70 -13.84 29.93
CA GLY A 252 22.46 -13.60 29.20
C GLY A 252 22.65 -13.69 27.67
N TYR A 253 23.82 -13.27 27.14
CA TYR A 253 24.13 -13.43 25.72
C TYR A 253 24.25 -14.90 25.31
N LEU A 254 24.94 -15.73 26.10
CA LEU A 254 25.08 -17.16 25.79
C LEU A 254 23.73 -17.89 25.82
N LYS A 255 22.82 -17.53 26.74
CA LYS A 255 21.43 -18.02 26.76
C LYS A 255 20.61 -17.51 25.59
N ALA A 256 20.79 -16.24 25.19
CA ALA A 256 20.16 -15.70 24.00
C ALA A 256 20.59 -16.45 22.74
N LYS A 257 21.87 -16.83 22.62
CA LYS A 257 22.37 -17.70 21.55
C LYS A 257 21.76 -19.10 21.62
N GLN A 258 21.65 -19.73 22.80
CA GLN A 258 20.91 -21.01 22.95
C GLN A 258 19.47 -20.89 22.42
N TYR A 259 18.75 -19.82 22.77
CA TYR A 259 17.40 -19.56 22.28
C TYR A 259 17.31 -19.22 20.79
N MET A 260 18.40 -18.82 20.11
CA MET A 260 18.43 -18.73 18.64
C MET A 260 18.46 -20.11 17.99
N GLU A 261 19.28 -21.04 18.51
CA GLU A 261 19.40 -22.40 17.99
C GLU A 261 18.13 -23.24 18.30
N GLU A 262 17.46 -23.00 19.44
CA GLU A 262 16.18 -23.60 19.82
C GLU A 262 14.94 -22.99 19.11
N GLU A 263 15.12 -21.93 18.31
CA GLU A 263 14.03 -21.13 17.70
C GLU A 263 13.08 -20.45 18.72
N ASN A 264 13.49 -20.37 19.98
CA ASN A 264 12.80 -19.74 21.12
C ASN A 264 12.97 -18.20 21.12
N TYR A 265 12.64 -17.57 19.99
CA TYR A 265 13.01 -16.18 19.68
C TYR A 265 12.41 -15.11 20.63
N ASP A 266 11.31 -15.41 21.32
CA ASP A 266 10.64 -14.51 22.26
C ASP A 266 11.52 -14.15 23.48
N LYS A 267 12.36 -15.09 23.92
CA LYS A 267 13.18 -14.96 25.15
C LYS A 267 14.44 -14.15 24.94
N ILE A 268 14.90 -14.00 23.69
CA ILE A 268 16.20 -13.40 23.33
C ILE A 268 16.34 -11.97 23.89
N ILE A 269 15.31 -11.13 23.72
CA ILE A 269 15.33 -9.74 24.22
C ILE A 269 15.45 -9.69 25.76
N SER A 270 14.87 -10.67 26.46
CA SER A 270 14.92 -10.78 27.92
C SER A 270 16.33 -11.14 28.39
N GLU A 271 16.93 -12.21 27.85
CA GLU A 271 18.29 -12.62 28.27
C GLU A 271 19.36 -11.62 27.85
N CYS A 272 19.28 -11.02 26.66
CA CYS A 272 20.18 -9.92 26.27
C CYS A 272 20.09 -8.73 27.23
N SER A 273 18.88 -8.37 27.69
CA SER A 273 18.73 -7.27 28.65
C SER A 273 19.43 -7.56 29.97
N LYS A 274 19.35 -8.79 30.48
CA LYS A 274 20.06 -9.20 31.71
C LYS A 274 21.59 -9.11 31.58
N GLU A 275 22.16 -9.46 30.41
CA GLU A 275 23.60 -9.28 30.15
C GLU A 275 23.99 -7.79 30.19
N ILE A 276 23.16 -6.93 29.61
CA ILE A 276 23.39 -5.49 29.51
C ILE A 276 23.28 -4.81 30.89
N ASP A 277 22.23 -5.14 31.65
CA ASP A 277 21.99 -4.59 32.99
C ASP A 277 23.07 -5.03 33.99
N ALA A 278 23.62 -6.23 33.82
CA ALA A 278 24.76 -6.75 34.60
C ALA A 278 26.13 -6.20 34.15
N GLN A 279 26.20 -5.46 33.03
CA GLN A 279 27.45 -5.10 32.34
C GLN A 279 28.37 -6.32 32.12
N GLY A 280 27.77 -7.42 31.65
CA GLY A 280 28.46 -8.68 31.42
C GLY A 280 29.51 -8.63 30.31
N LYS A 281 30.35 -9.65 30.29
CA LYS A 281 31.46 -9.86 29.35
C LYS A 281 31.06 -9.70 27.88
N TYR A 282 29.82 -10.02 27.54
CA TYR A 282 29.28 -9.99 26.18
C TYR A 282 28.25 -8.86 25.97
N MET A 283 28.36 -7.75 26.71
CA MET A 283 27.43 -6.61 26.64
C MET A 283 27.32 -6.03 25.21
N ALA A 284 28.43 -5.96 24.46
CA ALA A 284 28.41 -5.38 23.10
C ALA A 284 27.64 -6.25 22.10
N GLU A 285 27.84 -7.56 22.19
CA GLU A 285 27.13 -8.60 21.45
C GLU A 285 25.65 -8.64 21.83
N ALA A 286 25.33 -8.57 23.13
CA ALA A 286 23.96 -8.53 23.64
C ALA A 286 23.19 -7.27 23.18
N LEU A 287 23.83 -6.10 23.15
CA LEU A 287 23.24 -4.87 22.60
C LEU A 287 22.89 -5.04 21.12
N LEU A 288 23.83 -5.56 20.31
CA LEU A 288 23.62 -5.74 18.87
C LEU A 288 22.59 -6.84 18.55
N LEU A 289 22.54 -7.91 19.35
CA LEU A 289 21.52 -8.96 19.25
C LEU A 289 20.13 -8.44 19.66
N ARG A 290 20.04 -7.69 20.77
CA ARG A 290 18.78 -7.06 21.22
C ARG A 290 18.27 -6.04 20.19
N ALA A 291 19.15 -5.19 19.67
CA ALA A 291 18.85 -4.27 18.57
C ALA A 291 18.34 -5.00 17.33
N THR A 292 18.95 -6.13 16.97
CA THR A 292 18.53 -6.95 15.83
C THR A 292 17.10 -7.46 16.02
N PHE A 293 16.76 -8.02 17.18
CA PHE A 293 15.39 -8.49 17.43
C PHE A 293 14.38 -7.34 17.58
N TYR A 294 14.77 -6.18 18.10
CA TYR A 294 13.94 -4.98 18.01
C TYR A 294 13.68 -4.57 16.55
N LEU A 295 14.66 -4.63 15.64
CA LEU A 295 14.45 -4.35 14.21
C LEU A 295 13.55 -5.40 13.53
N LEU A 296 13.72 -6.69 13.84
CA LEU A 296 12.88 -7.77 13.31
C LEU A 296 11.39 -7.62 13.69
N ILE A 297 11.11 -7.07 14.88
CA ILE A 297 9.76 -6.73 15.38
C ILE A 297 9.33 -5.29 14.92
N GLY A 298 10.14 -4.64 14.08
CA GLY A 298 9.93 -3.29 13.56
C GLY A 298 10.03 -2.19 14.62
N ASN A 299 10.53 -2.47 15.82
CA ASN A 299 10.69 -1.50 16.91
C ASN A 299 12.01 -0.70 16.77
N ALA A 300 12.16 -0.01 15.65
CA ALA A 300 13.31 0.84 15.35
C ALA A 300 13.64 1.86 16.47
N ASN A 301 12.61 2.35 17.18
CA ASN A 301 12.77 3.29 18.29
C ASN A 301 13.54 2.68 19.47
N ALA A 302 13.34 1.40 19.77
CA ALA A 302 14.09 0.68 20.81
C ALA A 302 15.44 0.16 20.29
N ALA A 303 15.55 -0.18 19.00
CA ALA A 303 16.81 -0.60 18.39
C ALA A 303 17.86 0.52 18.34
N LYS A 304 17.46 1.76 18.03
CA LYS A 304 18.40 2.89 17.86
C LYS A 304 19.38 3.11 19.03
N PRO A 305 18.95 3.23 20.31
CA PRO A 305 19.88 3.47 21.41
C PRO A 305 20.89 2.32 21.60
N ASP A 306 20.48 1.07 21.37
CA ASP A 306 21.39 -0.08 21.45
C ASP A 306 22.44 -0.04 20.32
N LEU A 307 22.04 0.29 19.08
CA LEU A 307 22.97 0.46 17.95
C LEU A 307 23.94 1.63 18.18
N ASP A 308 23.43 2.78 18.60
CA ASP A 308 24.25 3.97 18.91
C ASP A 308 25.25 3.68 20.04
N LYS A 309 24.85 2.87 21.04
CA LYS A 309 25.73 2.39 22.12
C LYS A 309 26.86 1.51 21.58
N VAL A 310 26.56 0.48 20.78
CA VAL A 310 27.58 -0.42 20.18
C VAL A 310 28.60 0.37 19.35
N ILE A 311 28.13 1.31 18.53
CA ILE A 311 28.99 2.15 17.67
C ILE A 311 29.91 3.04 18.53
N SER A 312 29.47 3.47 19.71
CA SER A 312 30.29 4.28 20.63
C SER A 312 31.35 3.50 21.41
N LEU A 313 31.21 2.17 21.56
CA LEU A 313 32.12 1.32 22.33
C LEU A 313 33.39 1.03 21.52
N LYS A 314 34.41 1.88 21.66
CA LYS A 314 35.70 1.75 20.92
C LYS A 314 36.38 0.38 21.11
N GLU A 315 36.24 -0.20 22.29
CA GLU A 315 36.79 -1.52 22.66
C GLU A 315 36.01 -2.70 22.05
N ALA A 316 34.78 -2.47 21.57
CA ALA A 316 34.01 -3.52 20.92
C ALA A 316 34.64 -3.92 19.57
N ASN A 317 34.53 -5.22 19.25
CA ASN A 317 35.03 -5.83 18.02
C ASN A 317 34.59 -5.02 16.79
N VAL A 318 35.53 -4.78 15.86
CA VAL A 318 35.30 -3.96 14.67
C VAL A 318 34.16 -4.48 13.80
N LYS A 319 34.01 -5.81 13.71
CA LYS A 319 32.90 -6.46 13.00
C LYS A 319 31.54 -6.17 13.63
N LEU A 320 31.44 -6.14 14.98
CA LEU A 320 30.21 -5.74 15.68
C LEU A 320 29.86 -4.27 15.37
N ARG A 321 30.85 -3.37 15.32
CA ARG A 321 30.63 -1.95 15.01
C ARG A 321 30.22 -1.73 13.55
N ALA A 322 30.82 -2.46 12.60
CA ALA A 322 30.42 -2.43 11.20
C ALA A 322 29.01 -2.98 11.01
N ASN A 323 28.69 -4.10 11.65
CA ASN A 323 27.37 -4.73 11.63
C ASN A 323 26.28 -3.83 12.28
N ALA A 324 26.60 -3.13 13.37
CA ALA A 324 25.73 -2.12 13.97
C ALA A 324 25.44 -0.94 13.01
N LEU A 325 26.44 -0.48 12.24
CA LEU A 325 26.27 0.53 11.21
C LEU A 325 25.42 0.04 10.03
N ILE A 326 25.61 -1.19 9.54
CA ILE A 326 24.71 -1.80 8.52
C ILE A 326 23.26 -1.76 8.99
N LYS A 327 22.99 -2.16 10.25
CA LYS A 327 21.64 -2.20 10.83
C LYS A 327 21.07 -0.80 11.07
N ARG A 328 21.88 0.17 11.51
CA ARG A 328 21.45 1.57 11.70
C ARG A 328 21.21 2.29 10.37
N GLY A 329 22.05 2.06 9.37
CA GLY A 329 21.85 2.55 8.01
C GLY A 329 20.58 1.98 7.37
N SER A 330 20.36 0.67 7.50
CA SER A 330 19.12 0.00 7.04
C SER A 330 17.87 0.58 7.71
N MET A 331 17.93 0.83 9.02
CA MET A 331 16.87 1.50 9.78
C MET A 331 16.61 2.93 9.29
N TYR A 332 17.63 3.73 8.98
CA TYR A 332 17.44 5.07 8.40
C TYR A 332 16.78 5.01 7.01
N MET A 333 17.07 4.00 6.19
CA MET A 333 16.40 3.83 4.90
C MET A 333 14.91 3.51 5.05
N GLN A 334 14.54 2.63 6.00
CA GLN A 334 13.13 2.40 6.37
C GLN A 334 12.43 3.69 6.82
N GLN A 335 13.16 4.58 7.51
CA GLN A 335 12.68 5.90 7.95
C GLN A 335 12.76 6.99 6.86
N GLN A 336 13.05 6.64 5.60
CA GLN A 336 13.17 7.57 4.47
C GLN A 336 14.23 8.67 4.67
N GLN A 337 15.34 8.33 5.34
CA GLN A 337 16.50 9.20 5.58
C GLN A 337 17.75 8.67 4.85
N PRO A 338 17.78 8.70 3.49
CA PRO A 338 18.83 8.08 2.71
C PRO A 338 20.22 8.68 3.01
N LEU A 339 20.33 9.99 3.26
CA LEU A 339 21.62 10.63 3.55
C LEU A 339 22.29 10.07 4.82
N LEU A 340 21.53 9.78 5.89
CA LEU A 340 22.06 9.16 7.09
C LEU A 340 22.35 7.66 6.88
N SER A 341 21.55 7.01 6.02
CA SER A 341 21.79 5.62 5.60
C SER A 341 23.14 5.48 4.89
N THR A 342 23.39 6.28 3.85
CA THR A 342 24.65 6.30 3.09
C THR A 342 25.84 6.67 3.97
N GLN A 343 25.68 7.59 4.93
CA GLN A 343 26.74 7.92 5.90
C GLN A 343 27.12 6.71 6.75
N ASP A 344 26.16 6.01 7.36
CA ASP A 344 26.43 4.80 8.15
C ASP A 344 27.10 3.70 7.33
N PHE A 345 26.62 3.46 6.10
CA PHE A 345 27.19 2.46 5.20
C PHE A 345 28.58 2.80 4.64
N ASN A 346 28.95 4.08 4.59
CA ASN A 346 30.31 4.49 4.26
C ASN A 346 31.24 4.29 5.45
N VAL A 347 30.86 4.77 6.64
CA VAL A 347 31.64 4.56 7.88
C VAL A 347 31.82 3.07 8.18
N ALA A 348 30.83 2.22 7.87
CA ALA A 348 30.95 0.77 8.01
C ALA A 348 32.10 0.18 7.17
N ALA A 349 32.27 0.66 5.93
CA ALA A 349 33.33 0.22 5.03
C ALA A 349 34.69 0.85 5.39
N ASP A 350 34.69 2.08 5.94
CA ASP A 350 35.91 2.73 6.42
C ASP A 350 36.50 2.03 7.65
N ILE A 351 35.67 1.48 8.56
CA ILE A 351 36.14 0.80 9.78
C ILE A 351 36.45 -0.69 9.59
N ASP A 352 35.78 -1.39 8.67
CA ASP A 352 36.01 -2.83 8.42
C ASP A 352 36.11 -3.14 6.92
N PRO A 353 37.19 -2.70 6.23
CA PRO A 353 37.28 -2.74 4.76
C PRO A 353 37.42 -4.15 4.16
N GLN A 354 37.43 -5.22 4.97
CA GLN A 354 37.48 -6.60 4.48
C GLN A 354 36.22 -7.40 4.85
N ASN A 355 35.14 -6.71 5.26
CA ASN A 355 33.89 -7.33 5.65
C ASN A 355 32.90 -7.41 4.49
N ALA A 356 32.68 -8.62 3.99
CA ALA A 356 31.81 -8.86 2.83
C ALA A 356 30.35 -8.40 3.07
N ASP A 357 29.85 -8.49 4.31
CA ASP A 357 28.47 -8.14 4.66
C ASP A 357 28.23 -6.62 4.49
N VAL A 358 29.25 -5.78 4.70
CA VAL A 358 29.15 -4.32 4.52
C VAL A 358 28.87 -3.99 3.06
N TYR A 359 29.70 -4.49 2.14
CA TYR A 359 29.55 -4.24 0.72
C TYR A 359 28.27 -4.89 0.16
N HIS A 360 27.94 -6.12 0.60
CA HIS A 360 26.69 -6.79 0.26
C HIS A 360 25.45 -5.93 0.56
N HIS A 361 25.28 -5.48 1.81
CA HIS A 361 24.11 -4.69 2.19
C HIS A 361 24.15 -3.25 1.62
N ARG A 362 25.34 -2.67 1.39
CA ARG A 362 25.48 -1.36 0.72
C ARG A 362 25.12 -1.44 -0.77
N GLY A 363 25.48 -2.51 -1.46
CA GLY A 363 25.05 -2.80 -2.83
C GLY A 363 23.53 -2.96 -2.92
N GLN A 364 22.91 -3.69 -1.99
CA GLN A 364 21.46 -3.80 -1.88
C GLN A 364 20.78 -2.43 -1.68
N LEU A 365 21.29 -1.58 -0.77
CA LEU A 365 20.80 -0.21 -0.60
C LEU A 365 20.89 0.61 -1.89
N LYS A 366 22.03 0.55 -2.57
CA LYS A 366 22.27 1.32 -3.81
C LYS A 366 21.35 0.89 -4.95
N ILE A 367 21.00 -0.40 -5.09
CA ILE A 367 19.94 -0.84 -6.01
C ILE A 367 18.59 -0.18 -5.65
N LEU A 368 18.22 -0.11 -4.37
CA LEU A 368 16.97 0.52 -3.93
C LEU A 368 16.96 2.05 -4.12
N LEU A 369 18.13 2.67 -4.28
CA LEU A 369 18.31 4.09 -4.63
C LEU A 369 18.56 4.34 -6.13
N ASP A 370 18.49 3.28 -6.96
CA ASP A 370 18.81 3.26 -8.39
C ASP A 370 20.25 3.72 -8.75
N GLN A 371 21.17 3.68 -7.78
CA GLN A 371 22.61 3.95 -7.93
C GLN A 371 23.33 2.68 -8.44
N VAL A 372 22.94 2.19 -9.62
CA VAL A 372 23.26 0.81 -10.05
C VAL A 372 24.76 0.61 -10.31
N GLU A 373 25.46 1.58 -10.89
CA GLU A 373 26.92 1.57 -11.12
C GLU A 373 27.68 1.33 -9.80
N GLU A 374 27.30 2.06 -8.75
CA GLU A 374 27.91 1.97 -7.43
C GLU A 374 27.55 0.66 -6.72
N ALA A 375 26.40 0.07 -7.04
CA ALA A 375 25.97 -1.22 -6.51
C ALA A 375 26.77 -2.38 -7.11
N VAL A 376 27.01 -2.36 -8.44
CA VAL A 376 27.84 -3.36 -9.13
C VAL A 376 29.25 -3.40 -8.50
N ALA A 377 29.85 -2.23 -8.22
CA ALA A 377 31.16 -2.15 -7.58
C ALA A 377 31.19 -2.75 -6.16
N ASP A 378 30.14 -2.52 -5.36
CA ASP A 378 30.03 -3.12 -4.02
C ASP A 378 29.80 -4.64 -4.08
N PHE A 379 29.02 -5.14 -5.04
CA PHE A 379 28.89 -6.60 -5.23
C PHE A 379 30.18 -7.24 -5.76
N ASP A 380 30.96 -6.55 -6.60
CA ASP A 380 32.28 -7.01 -7.01
C ASP A 380 33.25 -7.11 -5.82
N GLU A 381 33.27 -6.13 -4.92
CA GLU A 381 34.09 -6.19 -3.70
C GLU A 381 33.62 -7.30 -2.74
N CYS A 382 32.30 -7.50 -2.62
CA CYS A 382 31.76 -8.65 -1.89
C CYS A 382 32.19 -10.00 -2.50
N ILE A 383 32.27 -10.12 -3.82
CA ILE A 383 32.75 -11.32 -4.53
C ILE A 383 34.26 -11.47 -4.40
N ARG A 384 35.03 -10.37 -4.43
CA ARG A 384 36.48 -10.36 -4.17
C ARG A 384 36.79 -10.92 -2.77
N LEU A 385 35.98 -10.55 -1.78
CA LEU A 385 36.09 -11.02 -0.39
C LEU A 385 35.56 -12.45 -0.21
N ARG A 386 34.50 -12.85 -0.94
CA ARG A 386 33.94 -14.22 -0.90
C ARG A 386 33.58 -14.75 -2.30
N PRO A 387 34.54 -15.35 -3.03
CA PRO A 387 34.30 -15.91 -4.38
C PRO A 387 33.26 -17.04 -4.45
N GLU A 388 32.99 -17.71 -3.33
CA GLU A 388 31.94 -18.74 -3.21
C GLU A 388 30.60 -18.20 -2.69
N SER A 389 30.44 -16.88 -2.54
CA SER A 389 29.15 -16.27 -2.24
C SER A 389 28.22 -16.33 -3.45
N ALA A 390 27.40 -17.38 -3.51
CA ALA A 390 26.33 -17.54 -4.49
C ALA A 390 25.37 -16.34 -4.49
N LEU A 391 25.07 -15.81 -3.30
CA LEU A 391 24.19 -14.66 -3.10
C LEU A 391 24.75 -13.39 -3.76
N ALA A 392 26.02 -13.08 -3.53
CA ALA A 392 26.67 -11.91 -4.13
C ALA A 392 26.79 -12.05 -5.66
N GLN A 393 27.08 -13.26 -6.17
CA GLN A 393 27.10 -13.54 -7.61
C GLN A 393 25.71 -13.35 -8.25
N ALA A 394 24.64 -13.86 -7.64
CA ALA A 394 23.27 -13.65 -8.10
C ALA A 394 22.87 -12.16 -8.10
N GLN A 395 23.19 -11.44 -7.02
CA GLN A 395 22.86 -10.01 -6.90
C GLN A 395 23.70 -9.13 -7.82
N LYS A 396 24.95 -9.49 -8.13
CA LYS A 396 25.72 -8.83 -9.20
C LYS A 396 25.07 -9.03 -10.57
N CYS A 397 24.58 -10.23 -10.89
CA CYS A 397 23.84 -10.46 -12.14
C CYS A 397 22.56 -9.61 -12.21
N PHE A 398 21.85 -9.46 -11.09
CA PHE A 398 20.68 -8.57 -10.99
C PHE A 398 21.05 -7.09 -11.14
N ALA A 399 22.15 -6.64 -10.54
CA ALA A 399 22.66 -5.27 -10.70
C ALA A 399 23.04 -4.97 -12.17
N LEU A 400 23.76 -5.88 -12.84
CA LEU A 400 24.11 -5.76 -14.25
C LEU A 400 22.87 -5.80 -15.16
N TYR A 401 21.88 -6.63 -14.84
CA TYR A 401 20.59 -6.65 -15.55
C TYR A 401 19.84 -5.31 -15.40
N ARG A 402 19.74 -4.78 -14.17
CA ARG A 402 19.16 -3.45 -13.90
C ARG A 402 19.84 -2.36 -14.71
N GLN A 403 21.18 -2.33 -14.74
CA GLN A 403 21.98 -1.36 -15.49
C GLN A 403 21.76 -1.47 -17.00
N ALA A 404 21.77 -2.70 -17.54
CA ALA A 404 21.54 -2.95 -18.94
C ALA A 404 20.11 -2.60 -19.38
N TYR A 405 19.14 -2.80 -18.48
CA TYR A 405 17.73 -2.47 -18.68
C TYR A 405 17.48 -0.95 -18.70
N THR A 406 18.01 -0.19 -17.73
CA THR A 406 17.91 1.28 -17.73
C THR A 406 18.66 1.89 -18.93
N GLY A 407 19.83 1.33 -19.28
CA GLY A 407 20.58 1.69 -20.48
C GLY A 407 19.99 1.22 -21.82
N ASN A 408 18.88 0.47 -21.81
CA ASN A 408 18.23 -0.13 -22.99
C ASN A 408 19.18 -0.98 -23.89
N ASN A 409 20.28 -1.51 -23.34
CA ASN A 409 21.30 -2.22 -24.12
C ASN A 409 21.01 -3.72 -24.18
N SER A 410 20.32 -4.12 -25.25
CA SER A 410 19.93 -5.52 -25.50
C SER A 410 21.08 -6.53 -25.42
N SER A 411 22.30 -6.14 -25.82
CA SER A 411 23.47 -7.04 -25.74
C SER A 411 23.93 -7.29 -24.29
N GLN A 412 23.89 -6.25 -23.44
CA GLN A 412 24.20 -6.37 -22.01
C GLN A 412 23.09 -7.08 -21.24
N ILE A 413 21.81 -6.88 -21.61
CA ILE A 413 20.68 -7.62 -21.05
C ILE A 413 20.87 -9.12 -21.30
N GLN A 414 21.18 -9.52 -22.53
CA GLN A 414 21.43 -10.93 -22.88
C GLN A 414 22.67 -11.51 -22.18
N ALA A 415 23.69 -10.70 -21.90
CA ALA A 415 24.84 -11.13 -21.09
C ALA A 415 24.47 -11.35 -19.62
N ALA A 416 23.68 -10.46 -19.02
CA ALA A 416 23.22 -10.58 -17.63
C ALA A 416 22.30 -11.79 -17.43
N MET A 417 21.37 -12.06 -18.37
CA MET A 417 20.51 -13.25 -18.34
C MET A 417 21.31 -14.56 -18.40
N LYS A 418 22.37 -14.63 -19.22
CA LYS A 418 23.29 -15.78 -19.21
C LYS A 418 24.07 -15.90 -17.90
N GLY A 419 24.48 -14.77 -17.32
CA GLY A 419 25.11 -14.72 -16.01
C GLY A 419 24.27 -15.41 -14.93
N PHE A 420 22.95 -15.16 -14.90
CA PHE A 420 22.04 -15.87 -14.01
C PHE A 420 22.00 -17.37 -14.25
N GLU A 421 21.93 -17.83 -15.50
CA GLU A 421 22.00 -19.27 -15.79
C GLU A 421 23.30 -19.89 -15.25
N ASP A 422 24.43 -19.20 -15.41
CA ASP A 422 25.74 -19.71 -15.00
C ASP A 422 25.92 -19.69 -13.47
N VAL A 423 25.34 -18.71 -12.78
CA VAL A 423 25.19 -18.71 -11.31
C VAL A 423 24.31 -19.88 -10.86
N ILE A 424 23.20 -20.16 -11.54
CA ILE A 424 22.31 -21.29 -11.25
C ILE A 424 23.02 -22.64 -11.50
N LYS A 425 23.82 -22.77 -12.58
CA LYS A 425 24.63 -23.97 -12.87
C LYS A 425 25.72 -24.18 -11.82
N LYS A 426 26.40 -23.11 -11.37
CA LYS A 426 27.45 -23.15 -10.33
C LYS A 426 26.86 -23.42 -8.93
N PHE A 427 25.69 -22.86 -8.63
CA PHE A 427 25.06 -22.92 -7.31
C PHE A 427 23.59 -23.40 -7.37
N PRO A 428 23.32 -24.66 -7.73
CA PRO A 428 21.97 -25.21 -7.95
C PRO A 428 21.09 -25.34 -6.68
N ARG A 429 21.53 -24.78 -5.54
CA ARG A 429 20.76 -24.63 -4.29
C ARG A 429 20.54 -23.16 -3.89
N CYS A 430 20.99 -22.20 -4.69
CA CYS A 430 20.80 -20.78 -4.43
C CYS A 430 19.37 -20.36 -4.81
N ALA A 431 18.43 -20.47 -3.87
CA ALA A 431 17.03 -20.09 -4.06
C ALA A 431 16.87 -18.64 -4.57
N GLU A 432 17.68 -17.72 -4.03
CA GLU A 432 17.71 -16.31 -4.47
C GLU A 432 18.15 -16.17 -5.93
N GLY A 433 19.08 -17.00 -6.42
CA GLY A 433 19.50 -17.01 -7.82
C GLY A 433 18.37 -17.37 -8.78
N TYR A 434 17.51 -18.32 -8.39
CA TYR A 434 16.27 -18.62 -9.13
C TYR A 434 15.23 -17.51 -9.02
N ALA A 435 15.09 -16.88 -7.84
CA ALA A 435 14.11 -15.82 -7.62
C ALA A 435 14.45 -14.55 -8.42
N LEU A 436 15.70 -14.09 -8.39
CA LEU A 436 16.18 -12.93 -9.14
C LEU A 436 16.25 -13.16 -10.66
N TYR A 437 16.32 -14.42 -11.11
CA TYR A 437 16.23 -14.78 -12.55
C TYR A 437 14.77 -14.88 -13.06
N ALA A 438 13.80 -15.06 -12.15
CA ALA A 438 12.38 -15.11 -12.48
C ALA A 438 11.70 -13.72 -12.46
N GLN A 439 12.45 -12.66 -12.16
CA GLN A 439 11.99 -11.27 -12.00
C GLN A 439 12.32 -10.38 -13.21
#